data_AF-A0A7Y3DBT2-F1
#
_entry.id   AF-A0A7Y3DBT2-F1
#
_cell.length_a   1.000
_cell.length_b   1.000
_cell.length_c   1.000
_cell.angle_alpha   90.00
_cell.angle_beta   90.00
_cell.angle_gamma   90.00
#
_symmetry.space_group_name_H-M   'P 1'
#
loop_
_entity.id
_entity.type
_entity.pdbx_description
1 polymer ?
#
loop_
_entity_poly.entity_id
_entity_poly.type
_entity_poly.pdbx_seq_one_letter_code
_entity_poly.pdbx_strand_id
1 'polypeptide(L)'
;MRSRPEASEDLAPALAAAVDRVRAGGLIAYPTETVFGLGADASSADAVARLRAWKGRGADQPLSVLVPDASFLVELGQDATSLAGRLAARFWP
;
A
#
# COMPACT_ATOMS: atom_id res chain seq x y z
N MET A 1 -10.88 -23.67 7.01
CA MET A 1 -11.22 -22.50 6.17
C MET A 1 -11.61 -21.38 7.14
N ARG A 2 -10.76 -20.38 7.37
CA ARG A 2 -11.11 -19.28 8.30
C ARG A 2 -12.13 -18.39 7.61
N SER A 3 -13.24 -18.12 8.29
CA SER A 3 -14.34 -17.27 7.85
C SER A 3 -13.81 -15.88 7.49
N ARG A 4 -14.30 -15.31 6.39
CA ARG A 4 -14.10 -13.90 6.05
C ARG A 4 -14.67 -13.06 7.21
N PRO A 5 -13.91 -12.14 7.83
CA PRO A 5 -14.50 -11.24 8.82
C PRO A 5 -15.62 -10.47 8.14
N GLU A 6 -16.83 -10.54 8.69
CA GLU A 6 -17.95 -9.75 8.18
C GLU A 6 -17.69 -8.27 8.47
N ALA A 7 -18.17 -7.40 7.59
CA ALA A 7 -17.91 -5.94 7.61
C ALA A 7 -18.49 -5.20 8.85
N SER A 8 -18.88 -5.92 9.89
CA SER A 8 -19.41 -5.43 11.17
C SER A 8 -18.44 -5.59 12.34
N GLU A 9 -17.25 -6.17 12.14
CA GLU A 9 -16.21 -6.22 13.16
C GLU A 9 -15.51 -4.85 13.26
N ASP A 10 -15.39 -4.30 14.48
CA ASP A 10 -14.65 -3.07 14.71
C ASP A 10 -13.19 -3.28 14.27
N LEU A 11 -12.86 -2.72 13.11
CA LEU A 11 -11.54 -2.80 12.49
C LEU A 11 -10.52 -1.88 13.17
N ALA A 12 -10.95 -0.97 14.05
CA ALA A 12 -10.06 0.01 14.66
C ALA A 12 -8.87 -0.61 15.41
N PRO A 13 -9.04 -1.68 16.23
CA PRO A 13 -7.91 -2.34 16.88
C PRO A 13 -6.95 -3.01 15.89
N ALA A 14 -7.48 -3.64 14.84
CA ALA A 14 -6.67 -4.29 13.81
C ALA A 14 -5.89 -3.26 12.97
N LEU A 15 -6.53 -2.13 12.65
CA LEU A 15 -5.92 -1.02 11.95
C LEU A 15 -4.81 -0.38 12.79
N ALA A 16 -5.05 -0.14 14.08
CA ALA A 16 -4.04 0.38 14.99
C ALA A 16 -2.81 -0.55 15.06
N ALA A 17 -3.04 -1.85 15.23
CA ALA A 17 -1.97 -2.85 15.23
C ALA A 17 -1.20 -2.88 13.90
N ALA A 18 -1.89 -2.74 12.76
CA ALA A 18 -1.25 -2.69 11.44
C ALA A 18 -0.39 -1.42 11.28
N VAL A 19 -0.88 -0.27 11.74
CA VAL A 19 -0.13 1.00 11.72
C VAL A 19 1.13 0.89 12.57
N ASP A 20 1.02 0.38 13.81
CA ASP A 20 2.17 0.18 14.68
C ASP A 20 3.18 -0.79 14.07
N ARG A 21 2.68 -1.86 13.43
CA ARG A 21 3.54 -2.82 12.74
C ARG A 21 4.32 -2.18 11.60
N VAL A 22 3.67 -1.36 10.76
CA VAL A 22 4.30 -0.65 9.65
C VAL A 22 5.33 0.36 10.18
N ARG A 23 4.97 1.15 11.20
CA ARG A 23 5.88 2.13 11.85
C ARG A 23 7.11 1.47 12.45
N ALA A 24 6.98 0.24 12.94
CA ALA A 24 8.10 -0.56 13.43
C ALA A 24 8.94 -1.23 12.33
N GLY A 25 8.75 -0.87 11.04
CA GLY A 25 9.43 -1.48 9.90
C GLY A 25 8.96 -2.89 9.56
N GLY A 26 7.78 -3.27 10.04
CA GLY A 26 7.15 -4.56 9.80
C GLY A 26 6.40 -4.65 8.48
N LEU A 27 6.04 -5.88 8.12
CA LEU A 27 5.19 -6.17 6.96
C LEU A 27 3.75 -6.41 7.42
N ILE A 28 2.78 -5.98 6.61
CA ILE A 28 1.35 -6.23 6.81
C ILE A 28 0.74 -6.88 5.57
N ALA A 29 -0.16 -7.83 5.80
CA ALA A 29 -1.08 -8.30 4.77
C ALA A 29 -2.39 -7.54 4.90
N TYR A 30 -2.91 -7.01 3.80
CA TYR A 30 -4.15 -6.24 3.79
C TYR A 30 -5.04 -6.64 2.60
N PRO A 31 -6.37 -6.63 2.77
CA PRO A 31 -7.28 -6.93 1.68
C PRO A 31 -7.27 -5.80 0.64
N THR A 32 -7.46 -6.16 -0.63
CA THR A 32 -7.82 -5.21 -1.70
C THR A 32 -9.01 -5.77 -2.48
N GLU A 33 -9.55 -5.00 -3.44
CA GLU A 33 -10.59 -5.49 -4.36
C GLU A 33 -10.14 -6.73 -5.14
N THR A 34 -8.86 -6.82 -5.49
CA THR A 34 -8.35 -7.85 -6.41
C THR A 34 -7.73 -9.03 -5.69
N VAL A 35 -6.65 -8.79 -4.94
CA VAL A 35 -5.88 -9.80 -4.21
C VAL A 35 -5.37 -9.23 -2.89
N PHE A 36 -4.97 -10.08 -1.95
CA PHE A 36 -4.29 -9.59 -0.76
C PHE A 36 -2.97 -8.91 -1.13
N GLY A 37 -2.76 -7.71 -0.61
CA GLY A 37 -1.51 -7.00 -0.67
C GLY A 37 -0.59 -7.43 0.47
N LEU A 38 0.71 -7.48 0.20
CA LEU A 38 1.74 -7.46 1.23
C LEU A 38 2.48 -6.13 1.12
N GLY A 39 2.40 -5.33 2.19
CA GLY A 39 2.87 -3.96 2.25
C GLY A 39 3.88 -3.74 3.38
N ALA A 40 4.60 -2.63 3.25
CA ALA A 40 5.57 -2.09 4.18
C ALA A 40 5.56 -0.56 4.06
N ASP A 41 6.27 0.13 4.94
CA ASP A 41 6.47 1.57 4.79
C ASP A 41 7.30 1.87 3.52
N ALA A 42 6.68 2.56 2.55
CA ALA A 42 7.32 2.91 1.27
C ALA A 42 8.42 3.97 1.41
N SER A 43 8.43 4.73 2.50
CA SER A 43 9.45 5.75 2.79
C SER A 43 10.71 5.16 3.46
N SER A 44 10.62 3.93 3.96
CA SER A 44 11.72 3.24 4.65
C SER A 44 12.43 2.26 3.72
N ALA A 45 13.68 2.57 3.36
CA ALA A 45 14.51 1.70 2.54
C ALA A 45 14.66 0.28 3.15
N ASP A 46 14.81 0.20 4.47
CA ASP A 46 14.92 -1.08 5.18
C ASP A 46 13.62 -1.90 5.12
N ALA A 47 12.47 -1.26 5.29
CA ALA A 47 11.17 -1.93 5.21
C ALA A 47 10.90 -2.43 3.78
N VAL A 48 11.25 -1.64 2.76
CA VAL A 48 11.18 -2.01 1.35
C VAL A 48 12.12 -3.18 1.04
N ALA A 49 13.35 -3.18 1.57
CA ALA A 49 14.29 -4.29 1.40
C ALA A 49 13.76 -5.59 2.01
N ARG A 50 13.16 -5.52 3.21
CA ARG A 50 12.49 -6.68 3.85
C ARG A 50 11.34 -7.20 2.99
N LEU A 51 10.51 -6.31 2.45
CA LEU A 51 9.40 -6.69 1.58
C LEU A 51 9.88 -7.39 0.30
N ARG A 52 10.95 -6.88 -0.32
CA ARG A 52 11.58 -7.50 -1.51
C ARG A 52 12.12 -8.88 -1.20
N ALA A 53 12.90 -9.01 -0.13
CA ALA A 53 13.45 -10.28 0.31
C ALA A 53 12.34 -11.31 0.58
N TRP A 54 11.26 -10.91 1.24
CA TRP A 54 10.12 -11.80 1.50
C TRP A 54 9.44 -12.24 0.19
N LYS A 55 9.23 -11.32 -0.76
CA LYS A 55 8.61 -11.65 -2.05
C LYS A 55 9.55 -12.41 -3.00
N GLY A 56 10.82 -12.61 -2.64
CA GLY A 56 11.84 -13.16 -3.54
C GLY A 56 12.09 -12.27 -4.76
N ARG A 57 11.88 -10.96 -4.64
CA ARG A 57 12.02 -10.02 -5.77
C ARG A 57 13.42 -9.39 -5.81
N GLY A 58 14.03 -9.42 -6.99
CA GLY A 58 15.26 -8.69 -7.29
C GLY A 58 15.08 -7.17 -7.26
N ALA A 59 16.20 -6.43 -7.34
CA ALA A 59 16.17 -4.96 -7.36
C ALA A 59 15.52 -4.39 -8.63
N ASP A 60 15.59 -5.14 -9.73
CA ASP A 60 15.04 -4.86 -11.06
C ASP A 60 13.52 -5.04 -11.15
N GLN A 61 12.90 -5.68 -10.15
CA GLN A 61 11.46 -5.93 -10.13
C GLN A 61 10.76 -4.84 -9.32
N PRO A 62 10.03 -3.89 -9.94
CA PRO A 62 9.42 -2.78 -9.21
C PRO A 62 8.34 -3.27 -8.21
N LEU A 63 8.15 -2.47 -7.18
CA LEU A 63 7.05 -2.60 -6.22
C LEU A 63 6.06 -1.47 -6.47
N SER A 64 4.77 -1.77 -6.39
CA SER A 64 3.71 -0.75 -6.41
C SER A 64 3.73 0.03 -5.09
N VAL A 65 3.54 1.34 -5.17
CA VAL A 65 3.34 2.23 -4.02
C VAL A 65 1.86 2.55 -3.93
N LEU A 66 1.27 2.34 -2.75
CA LEU A 66 -0.08 2.79 -2.47
C LEU A 66 -0.02 4.22 -1.96
N VAL A 67 -0.88 5.07 -2.52
CA VAL A 67 -1.02 6.47 -2.15
C VAL A 67 -2.44 6.69 -1.63
N PRO A 68 -2.66 7.65 -0.72
CA PRO A 68 -3.98 7.88 -0.13
C PRO A 68 -5.02 8.30 -1.19
N ASP A 69 -4.62 9.13 -2.15
CA ASP A 69 -5.48 9.63 -3.22
C ASP A 69 -4.65 10.31 -4.34
N ALA A 70 -5.35 10.79 -5.37
CA ALA A 70 -4.74 11.39 -6.55
C ALA A 70 -3.94 12.67 -6.26
N SER A 71 -4.17 13.37 -5.14
CA SER A 71 -3.39 14.56 -4.79
C SER A 71 -1.92 14.23 -4.53
N PHE A 72 -1.61 12.99 -4.16
CA PHE A 72 -0.24 12.54 -3.95
C PHE A 72 0.60 12.53 -5.23
N LEU A 73 -0.03 12.56 -6.41
CA LEU A 73 0.68 12.66 -7.68
C LEU A 73 1.54 13.92 -7.79
N VAL A 74 1.17 15.00 -7.09
CA VAL A 74 1.96 16.24 -7.05
C VAL A 74 3.34 15.99 -6.43
N GLU A 75 3.43 15.15 -5.40
CA GLU A 75 4.69 14.73 -4.78
C GLU A 75 5.56 13.90 -5.74
N LEU A 76 4.93 13.27 -6.73
CA LEU A 76 5.60 12.52 -7.81
C LEU A 76 5.90 13.39 -9.04
N GLY A 77 5.73 14.71 -8.94
CA GLY A 77 5.97 15.66 -10.04
C GLY A 77 4.93 15.59 -11.16
N GLN A 78 3.74 15.04 -10.88
CA GLN A 78 2.61 14.99 -11.82
C GLN A 78 1.53 15.97 -11.36
N ASP A 79 1.10 16.88 -12.25
CA ASP A 79 0.00 17.79 -11.97
C ASP A 79 -1.33 17.29 -12.55
N ALA A 80 -2.44 17.98 -12.24
CA ALA A 80 -3.77 17.64 -12.72
C ALA A 80 -3.92 17.71 -14.25
N THR A 81 -3.07 18.46 -14.94
CA THR A 81 -3.09 18.60 -16.40
C THR A 81 -2.29 17.52 -17.10
N SER A 82 -1.35 16.86 -16.42
CA SER A 82 -0.60 15.72 -16.94
C SER A 82 -1.54 14.56 -17.32
N LEU A 83 -1.11 13.70 -18.25
CA LEU A 83 -1.88 12.50 -18.60
C LEU A 83 -2.13 11.62 -17.35
N ALA A 84 -1.11 11.46 -16.51
CA ALA A 84 -1.21 10.71 -15.26
C ALA A 84 -2.25 11.32 -14.31
N GLY A 85 -2.21 12.65 -14.11
CA GLY A 85 -3.16 13.37 -13.26
C GLY A 85 -4.60 13.25 -13.74
N ARG A 86 -4.83 13.39 -15.05
CA ARG A 86 -6.18 13.21 -15.63
C ARG A 86 -6.70 11.78 -15.51
N LEU A 87 -5.84 10.78 -15.69
CA LEU A 87 -6.21 9.38 -15.52
C LEU A 87 -6.53 9.07 -14.06
N ALA A 88 -5.69 9.50 -13.11
CA ALA A 88 -5.94 9.30 -11.70
C ALA A 88 -7.22 9.99 -11.23
N ALA A 89 -7.46 11.24 -11.65
CA ALA A 89 -8.70 11.96 -11.30
C ALA A 89 -9.98 11.26 -11.81
N ARG A 90 -9.89 10.45 -12.88
CA ARG A 90 -11.03 9.74 -13.45
C ARG A 90 -11.21 8.33 -12.91
N PHE A 91 -10.11 7.63 -12.63
CA PHE A 91 -10.11 6.19 -12.38
C PHE A 91 -9.63 5.80 -10.99
N TRP A 92 -9.13 6.73 -10.17
CA TRP A 92 -8.77 6.44 -8.77
C TRP A 92 -9.86 6.90 -7.79
N PRO A 93 -10.09 6.18 -6.68
CA PRO A 93 -9.46 4.90 -6.33
C PRO A 93 -9.80 3.79 -7.32
#